data_AF-A0A419RWV0-F1
#
_entry.id   AF-A0A419RWV0-F1
#
_cell.length_a   1.000
_cell.length_b   1.000
_cell.length_c   1.000
_cell.angle_alpha   90.00
_cell.angle_beta   90.00
_cell.angle_gamma   90.00
#
_symmetry.space_group_name_H-M   'P 1'
#
loop_
_entity.id
_entity.type
_entity.pdbx_description
1 polymer ?
#
loop_
_entity_poly.entity_id
_entity_poly.type
_entity_poly.pdbx_seq_one_letter_code
_entity_poly.pdbx_strand_id
1 'polypeptide(L)'
;MRNTVLSAAALLALAACSQETEERAEAAAEGAVRDTAANAEVIGEEIEEGAIDATREISEGAGELSERLEAGDNEEPGPAPITGDDLSREE
;
A
#
# COMPACT_ATOMS: atom_id res chain seq x y z
N MET A 1 23.95 65.18 -7.41
CA MET A 1 22.81 64.68 -6.59
C MET A 1 21.78 63.86 -7.37
N ARG A 2 21.65 64.00 -8.71
CA ARG A 2 20.69 63.18 -9.51
C ARG A 2 21.08 61.69 -9.66
N ASN A 3 22.36 61.34 -9.71
CA ASN A 3 22.78 59.93 -9.90
C ASN A 3 22.60 59.04 -8.67
N THR A 4 22.68 59.58 -7.46
CA THR A 4 22.56 58.79 -6.21
C THR A 4 21.14 58.35 -5.90
N VAL A 5 20.13 59.11 -6.35
CA VAL A 5 18.71 58.78 -6.14
C VAL A 5 18.28 57.59 -7.02
N LEU A 6 18.83 57.47 -8.23
CA LEU A 6 18.49 56.38 -9.16
C LEU A 6 18.99 55.01 -8.66
N SER A 7 20.17 54.97 -8.04
CA SER A 7 20.76 53.73 -7.50
C SER A 7 20.03 53.21 -6.26
N ALA A 8 19.48 54.09 -5.42
CA ALA A 8 18.70 53.70 -4.26
C ALA A 8 17.35 53.05 -4.64
N ALA A 9 16.70 53.58 -5.69
CA ALA A 9 15.46 53.01 -6.21
C ALA A 9 15.66 51.60 -6.81
N ALA A 10 16.80 51.37 -7.47
CA ALA A 10 17.16 50.05 -7.99
C ALA A 10 17.33 49.00 -6.88
N LEU A 11 17.98 49.37 -5.76
CA LEU A 11 18.16 48.46 -4.62
C LEU A 11 16.84 48.09 -3.93
N LEU A 12 15.92 49.05 -3.82
CA LEU A 12 14.58 48.81 -3.28
C LEU A 12 13.72 47.93 -4.19
N ALA A 13 13.84 48.08 -5.52
CA ALA A 13 13.16 47.23 -6.48
C ALA A 13 13.70 45.79 -6.47
N LEU A 14 15.02 45.61 -6.31
CA LEU A 14 15.63 44.28 -6.12
C LEU A 14 15.21 43.62 -4.80
N ALA A 15 15.07 44.39 -3.71
CA ALA A 15 14.59 43.89 -2.43
C ALA A 15 13.11 43.46 -2.50
N ALA A 16 12.25 44.20 -3.22
CA ALA A 16 10.86 43.82 -3.42
C ALA A 16 10.71 42.54 -4.28
N CYS A 17 11.52 42.39 -5.33
CA CYS A 17 11.56 41.14 -6.10
C CYS A 17 12.11 39.96 -5.27
N SER A 18 13.03 40.21 -4.33
CA SER A 18 13.55 39.19 -3.41
C SER A 18 12.48 38.72 -2.42
N GLN A 19 11.70 39.66 -1.88
CA GLN A 19 10.64 39.36 -0.92
C GLN A 19 9.51 38.55 -1.56
N GLU A 20 9.08 38.92 -2.77
CA GLU A 20 8.08 38.17 -3.54
C GLU A 20 8.60 36.78 -3.94
N THR A 21 9.91 36.63 -4.18
CA THR A 21 10.53 35.33 -4.45
C THR A 21 10.57 34.45 -3.19
N GLU A 22 10.86 35.04 -2.04
CA GLU A 22 10.92 34.35 -0.74
C GLU A 22 9.53 33.89 -0.28
N GLU A 23 8.51 34.75 -0.36
CA GLU A 23 7.11 34.37 -0.10
C GLU A 23 6.63 33.24 -1.03
N ARG A 24 7.02 33.28 -2.32
CA ARG A 24 6.68 32.20 -3.26
C ARG A 24 7.40 30.89 -2.94
N ALA A 25 8.64 30.95 -2.46
CA ALA A 25 9.38 29.77 -2.05
C ALA A 25 8.77 29.14 -0.79
N GLU A 26 8.34 29.97 0.18
CA GLU A 26 7.63 29.52 1.38
C GLU A 26 6.28 28.88 1.02
N ALA A 27 5.47 29.55 0.19
CA ALA A 27 4.19 29.00 -0.27
C ALA A 27 4.35 27.69 -1.06
N ALA A 28 5.43 27.56 -1.85
CA ALA A 28 5.74 26.31 -2.56
C ALA A 28 6.19 25.20 -1.62
N ALA A 29 6.99 25.52 -0.59
CA ALA A 29 7.40 24.56 0.43
C ALA A 29 6.19 24.07 1.25
N GLU A 30 5.34 24.99 1.72
CA GLU A 30 4.09 24.64 2.41
C GLU A 30 3.15 23.81 1.51
N GLY A 31 3.05 24.16 0.22
CA GLY A 31 2.30 23.39 -0.77
C GLY A 31 2.83 21.96 -0.89
N ALA A 32 4.14 21.79 -1.08
CA ALA A 32 4.77 20.48 -1.21
C ALA A 32 4.59 19.60 0.04
N VAL A 33 4.66 20.19 1.24
CA VAL A 33 4.40 19.49 2.50
C VAL A 33 2.95 19.02 2.56
N ARG A 34 1.99 19.89 2.20
CA ARG A 34 0.55 19.56 2.21
C ARG A 34 0.20 18.47 1.20
N ASP A 35 0.75 18.55 0.00
CA ASP A 35 0.54 17.55 -1.07
C ASP A 35 1.18 16.20 -0.70
N THR A 36 2.34 16.22 -0.05
CA THR A 36 2.99 15.01 0.48
C THR A 36 2.14 14.37 1.58
N ALA A 37 1.58 15.16 2.50
CA ALA A 37 0.71 14.67 3.55
C ALA A 37 -0.57 14.04 2.99
N ALA A 38 -1.24 14.70 2.04
CA ALA A 38 -2.44 14.18 1.38
C ALA A 38 -2.16 12.87 0.62
N ASN A 39 -1.03 12.78 -0.10
CA ASN A 39 -0.65 11.55 -0.78
C ASN A 39 -0.30 10.41 0.19
N ALA A 40 0.33 10.73 1.32
CA ALA A 40 0.67 9.74 2.34
C ALA A 40 -0.58 9.18 3.03
N GLU A 41 -1.61 10.00 3.24
CA GLU A 41 -2.90 9.58 3.80
C GLU A 41 -3.60 8.59 2.87
N VAL A 42 -3.73 8.92 1.59
CA VAL A 42 -4.36 8.03 0.58
C VAL A 42 -3.59 6.71 0.43
N ILE A 43 -2.25 6.76 0.38
CA ILE A 43 -1.43 5.53 0.31
C ILE A 43 -1.61 4.67 1.57
N GLY A 44 -1.76 5.30 2.75
CA GLY A 44 -2.02 4.59 3.99
C GLY A 44 -3.35 3.85 3.97
N GLU A 45 -4.41 4.51 3.50
CA GLU A 45 -5.75 3.93 3.38
C GLU A 45 -5.79 2.75 2.39
N GLU A 46 -5.17 2.89 1.23
CA GLU A 46 -5.05 1.81 0.23
C GLU A 46 -4.26 0.59 0.75
N ILE A 47 -3.23 0.81 1.56
CA ILE A 47 -2.48 -0.28 2.22
C ILE A 47 -3.35 -0.99 3.26
N GLU A 48 -4.13 -0.24 4.04
CA GLU A 48 -5.02 -0.79 5.04
C GLU A 48 -6.14 -1.63 4.40
N GLU A 49 -6.79 -1.10 3.37
CA GLU A 49 -7.80 -1.83 2.59
C GLU A 49 -7.22 -3.10 1.96
N GLY A 50 -6.05 -3.01 1.32
CA GLY A 50 -5.37 -4.17 0.76
C GLY A 50 -5.00 -5.24 1.80
N ALA A 51 -4.61 -4.83 3.01
CA ALA A 51 -4.31 -5.75 4.10
C ALA A 51 -5.58 -6.44 4.64
N ILE A 52 -6.69 -5.72 4.73
CA ILE A 52 -8.01 -6.27 5.11
C ILE A 52 -8.46 -7.29 4.07
N ASP A 53 -8.34 -6.98 2.78
CA ASP A 53 -8.72 -7.87 1.68
C ASP A 53 -7.89 -9.15 1.67
N ALA A 54 -6.57 -9.04 1.79
CA ALA A 54 -5.68 -10.20 1.89
C ALA A 54 -6.04 -11.09 3.09
N THR A 55 -6.36 -10.50 4.24
CA THR A 55 -6.77 -11.24 5.44
C THR A 55 -8.09 -12.00 5.22
N ARG A 56 -9.03 -11.39 4.49
CA ARG A 56 -10.31 -12.02 4.14
C ARG A 56 -10.11 -13.23 3.23
N GLU A 57 -9.35 -13.08 2.14
CA GLU A 57 -9.06 -14.19 1.22
C GLU A 57 -8.34 -15.36 1.92
N ILE A 58 -7.37 -15.05 2.81
CA ILE A 58 -6.70 -16.08 3.62
C ILE A 58 -7.71 -16.81 4.51
N SER A 59 -8.64 -16.09 5.14
CA SER A 59 -9.65 -16.68 6.02
C SER A 59 -10.64 -17.56 5.25
N GLU A 60 -11.08 -17.11 4.08
CA GLU A 60 -11.96 -17.88 3.19
C GLU A 60 -11.27 -19.16 2.69
N GLY A 61 -10.03 -19.05 2.19
CA GLY A 61 -9.27 -20.21 1.75
C GLY A 61 -8.96 -21.21 2.87
N ALA A 62 -8.73 -20.74 4.10
CA ALA A 62 -8.58 -21.60 5.27
C ALA A 62 -9.89 -22.31 5.64
N GLY A 63 -11.03 -21.62 5.54
CA GLY A 63 -12.36 -22.21 5.71
C GLY A 63 -12.65 -23.31 4.69
N GLU A 64 -12.46 -23.03 3.40
CA GLU A 64 -12.61 -24.03 2.34
C GLU A 64 -11.70 -25.25 2.53
N LEU A 65 -10.44 -25.03 2.94
CA LEU A 65 -9.54 -26.13 3.25
C LEU A 65 -10.07 -26.99 4.42
N SER A 66 -10.56 -26.34 5.48
CA SER A 66 -11.14 -27.03 6.63
C SER A 66 -12.34 -27.89 6.22
N GLU A 67 -13.27 -27.33 5.45
CA GLU A 67 -14.45 -28.04 4.94
C GLU A 67 -14.06 -29.26 4.09
N ARG A 68 -13.04 -29.13 3.22
CA ARG A 68 -12.56 -30.27 2.42
C ARG A 68 -11.94 -31.36 3.27
N LEU A 69 -11.20 -31.01 4.32
CA LEU A 69 -10.60 -31.99 5.23
C LEU A 69 -11.69 -32.73 6.01
N GLU A 70 -12.68 -32.01 6.54
CA GLU A 70 -13.84 -32.62 7.18
C GLU A 70 -14.62 -33.52 6.23
N ALA A 71 -14.83 -33.09 4.98
CA ALA A 71 -15.48 -33.93 3.97
C ALA A 71 -14.69 -35.22 3.68
N GLY A 72 -13.36 -35.12 3.57
CA GLY A 72 -12.49 -36.28 3.37
C GLY A 72 -12.43 -37.23 4.57
N ASP A 73 -12.51 -36.70 5.80
CA ASP A 73 -12.57 -37.51 7.03
C ASP A 73 -13.90 -38.25 7.18
N ASN A 74 -14.97 -37.75 6.57
CA ASN A 74 -16.28 -38.41 6.54
C ASN A 74 -16.48 -39.37 5.37
N GLU A 75 -15.49 -39.49 4.47
CA GLU A 75 -15.55 -40.41 3.34
C GLU A 75 -15.16 -41.82 3.79
N GLU A 76 -16.05 -42.78 3.58
CA GLU A 76 -15.81 -44.16 3.97
C GLU A 76 -14.63 -44.72 3.15
N PRO A 77 -13.56 -45.24 3.79
CA PRO A 77 -12.42 -45.76 3.07
C PRO A 77 -12.88 -46.82 2.07
N GLY A 78 -12.52 -46.62 0.80
CA GLY A 78 -12.75 -47.62 -0.23
C GLY A 78 -12.16 -48.99 0.18
N PRO A 79 -12.63 -50.10 -0.43
CA PRO A 79 -12.12 -51.42 -0.10
C PRO A 79 -10.60 -51.42 -0.17
N ALA A 80 -9.97 -51.97 0.87
CA ALA A 80 -8.52 -52.07 0.93
C ALA A 80 -8.01 -52.71 -0.37
N PRO A 81 -6.92 -52.19 -0.96
CA PRO A 81 -6.36 -52.78 -2.16
C PRO A 81 -6.02 -54.25 -1.87
N ILE A 82 -6.43 -55.15 -2.78
CA ILE A 82 -6.08 -56.58 -2.72
C ILE A 82 -4.55 -56.66 -2.62
N THR A 83 -4.06 -57.17 -1.51
CA THR A 83 -2.63 -57.33 -1.29
C THR A 83 -2.18 -58.68 -1.84
N GLY A 84 -0.89 -58.85 -2.11
CA GLY A 84 -0.35 -60.13 -2.59
C GLY A 84 -0.61 -61.30 -1.63
N ASP A 85 -0.81 -61.00 -0.35
CA ASP A 85 -1.17 -61.95 0.71
C ASP A 85 -2.60 -62.50 0.57
N ASP A 86 -3.48 -61.74 -0.09
CA ASP A 86 -4.86 -62.13 -0.38
C ASP A 86 -4.92 -63.04 -1.61
N LEU A 87 -4.09 -62.74 -2.64
CA LEU A 87 -3.95 -63.56 -3.84
C LEU A 87 -3.28 -64.93 -3.58
N SER A 88 -2.55 -65.06 -2.48
CA SER A 88 -1.82 -66.29 -2.12
C SER A 88 -2.66 -67.26 -1.27
N ARG A 89 -3.89 -66.88 -0.89
CA ARG A 89 -4.79 -67.69 -0.03
C ARG A 89 -5.95 -68.33 -0.79
N GLU A 90 -6.06 -68.10 -2.09
CA GLU A 90 -7.13 -68.63 -2.96
C GLU A 90 -6.69 -69.84 -3.82
N GLU A 91 -5.49 -70.38 -3.62
CA GLU A 91 -5.01 -71.68 -4.17
C GLU A 91 -4.98 -72.78 -3.11
#